data_AF-A0A147BKW1-F1
#
_entry.id   AF-A0A147BKW1-F1
#
_cell.length_a   1.000
_cell.length_b   1.000
_cell.length_c   1.000
_cell.angle_alpha   90.00
_cell.angle_beta   90.00
_cell.angle_gamma   90.00
#
_symmetry.space_group_name_H-M   'P 1'
#
loop_
_entity.id
_entity.type
_entity.pdbx_description
1 polymer ?
#
loop_
_entity_poly.entity_id
_entity_poly.type
_entity_poly.pdbx_seq_one_letter_code
_entity_poly.pdbx_strand_id
1 'polypeptide(L)'
;MKMGTENEPAAISRYQEEQGVQVFPVGLCINPGVAILGVSPDGLVYDKAVQEYGLVEVKTLAKAKEQKISTTEAISRGMAVSFLKDGQLKTRH
;
A
#
# COMPACT_ATOMS: atom_id res chain seq x y z
N MET A 1 -15.10 -3.07 -1.03
CA MET A 1 -14.16 -4.17 -0.72
C MET A 1 -13.71 -4.92 -1.97
N LYS A 2 -14.62 -5.56 -2.74
CA LYS A 2 -14.28 -6.36 -3.93
C LYS A 2 -13.27 -5.72 -4.90
N MET A 3 -13.51 -4.47 -5.26
CA MET A 3 -12.64 -3.72 -6.17
C MET A 3 -11.21 -3.49 -5.65
N GLY A 4 -11.02 -3.35 -4.33
CA GLY A 4 -9.68 -3.19 -3.76
C GLY A 4 -8.85 -4.44 -3.97
N THR A 5 -9.43 -5.59 -3.59
CA THR A 5 -8.84 -6.92 -3.74
C THR A 5 -8.55 -7.28 -5.20
N GLU A 6 -9.40 -6.88 -6.14
CA GLU A 6 -9.19 -7.12 -7.58
C GLU A 6 -8.05 -6.27 -8.17
N ASN A 7 -7.85 -5.04 -7.66
CA ASN A 7 -6.83 -4.12 -8.21
C ASN A 7 -5.46 -4.27 -7.53
N GLU A 8 -5.42 -4.80 -6.31
CA GLU A 8 -4.20 -4.89 -5.51
C GLU A 8 -3.05 -5.63 -6.21
N PRO A 9 -3.24 -6.80 -6.84
CA PRO A 9 -2.17 -7.47 -7.57
C PRO A 9 -1.58 -6.61 -8.70
N ALA A 10 -2.44 -5.88 -9.42
CA ALA A 10 -1.99 -5.00 -10.50
C ALA A 10 -1.23 -3.77 -9.98
N ALA A 11 -1.61 -3.24 -8.81
CA ALA A 11 -0.91 -2.14 -8.16
C ALA A 11 0.49 -2.58 -7.68
N ILE A 12 0.60 -3.77 -7.07
CA ILE A 12 1.89 -4.35 -6.65
C ILE A 12 2.81 -4.58 -7.85
N SER A 13 2.30 -5.16 -8.95
CA SER A 13 3.10 -5.37 -10.16
C SER A 13 3.67 -4.08 -10.73
N ARG A 14 2.86 -3.01 -10.79
CA ARG A 14 3.33 -1.69 -11.23
C ARG A 14 4.39 -1.11 -10.29
N TYR A 15 4.17 -1.21 -8.98
CA TYR A 15 5.13 -0.73 -7.98
C TYR A 15 6.48 -1.46 -8.09
N GLN A 16 6.49 -2.78 -8.29
CA GLN A 16 7.72 -3.55 -8.51
C GLN A 16 8.48 -3.08 -9.75
N GLU A 17 7.77 -2.86 -10.86
CA GLU A 17 8.37 -2.41 -12.12
C GLU A 17 8.92 -0.98 -12.01
N GLU A 18 8.12 -0.05 -11.48
CA GLU A 18 8.48 1.37 -11.39
C GLU A 18 9.63 1.64 -10.41
N GLN A 19 9.68 0.90 -9.29
CA GLN A 19 10.71 1.09 -8.26
C GLN A 19 11.89 0.12 -8.39
N GLY A 20 11.80 -0.89 -9.27
CA GLY A 20 12.86 -1.90 -9.41
C GLY A 20 13.05 -2.79 -8.17
N VAL A 21 11.97 -3.01 -7.40
CA VAL A 21 11.98 -3.78 -6.15
C VAL A 21 11.25 -5.12 -6.30
N GLN A 22 11.49 -6.02 -5.35
CA GLN A 22 10.74 -7.28 -5.24
C GLN A 22 9.73 -7.18 -4.11
N VAL A 23 8.50 -7.66 -4.35
CA VAL A 23 7.44 -7.74 -3.34
C VAL A 23 7.08 -9.20 -3.11
N PHE A 24 7.13 -9.62 -1.85
CA PHE A 24 6.80 -10.97 -1.43
C PHE A 24 5.45 -10.99 -0.70
N PRO A 25 4.59 -11.98 -0.96
CA PRO A 25 3.34 -12.13 -0.22
C PRO A 25 3.62 -12.44 1.24
N VAL A 26 2.82 -11.87 2.14
CA VAL A 26 2.94 -12.05 3.58
C VAL A 26 1.63 -12.61 4.14
N GLY A 27 1.74 -13.56 5.07
CA GLY A 27 0.60 -14.08 5.82
C GLY A 27 0.32 -13.25 7.08
N LEU A 28 -0.39 -13.85 8.03
CA LEU A 28 -0.59 -13.25 9.35
C LEU A 28 0.73 -13.27 10.16
N CYS A 29 1.22 -12.09 10.52
CA CYS A 29 2.34 -11.90 11.44
C CYS A 29 1.80 -11.56 12.84
N ILE A 30 2.23 -12.31 13.85
CA ILE A 30 1.90 -12.05 15.26
C ILE A 30 3.12 -11.43 15.94
N ASN A 31 2.90 -10.39 16.75
CA ASN A 31 3.98 -9.80 17.54
C ASN A 31 4.42 -10.78 18.64
N PRO A 32 5.70 -11.21 18.69
CA PRO A 32 6.17 -12.20 19.65
C PRO A 32 6.16 -11.69 21.10
N GLY A 33 6.26 -10.38 21.32
CA GLY A 33 6.20 -9.76 22.65
C GLY A 33 4.77 -9.47 23.13
N VAL A 34 3.80 -9.42 22.22
CA VAL A 34 2.40 -9.11 22.53
C VAL A 34 1.49 -9.93 21.61
N ALA A 35 1.18 -11.16 22.01
CA ALA A 35 0.49 -12.14 21.16
C ALA A 35 -0.92 -11.71 20.68
N ILE A 36 -1.54 -10.71 21.31
CA ILE A 36 -2.84 -10.15 20.90
C ILE A 36 -2.74 -9.18 19.72
N LEU A 37 -1.52 -8.75 19.35
CA LEU A 37 -1.29 -7.85 18.23
C LEU A 37 -0.82 -8.65 17.01
N GLY A 38 -1.53 -8.50 15.91
CA GLY A 38 -1.19 -9.11 14.63
C GLY A 38 -1.46 -8.18 13.45
N VAL A 39 -0.79 -8.45 12.34
CA VAL A 39 -0.92 -7.71 11.08
C VAL A 39 -0.75 -8.65 9.89
N SER A 40 -1.37 -8.34 8.77
CA SER A 40 -1.16 -8.99 7.48
C SER A 40 -0.85 -7.90 6.47
N PRO A 41 0.43 -7.49 6.32
CA PRO A 41 0.81 -6.48 5.34
C PRO A 41 0.50 -6.96 3.91
N ASP A 42 0.21 -6.03 3.01
CA ASP A 42 -0.05 -6.38 1.60
C ASP A 42 1.20 -6.96 0.92
N GLY A 43 2.40 -6.59 1.37
CA GLY A 43 3.64 -7.22 0.94
C GLY A 43 4.90 -6.80 1.69
N LEU A 44 5.90 -7.69 1.68
CA LEU A 44 7.27 -7.41 2.13
C LEU A 44 8.10 -6.97 0.92
N VAL A 45 8.70 -5.79 1.00
CA VAL A 45 9.53 -5.22 -0.07
C VAL A 45 10.99 -5.56 0.21
N TYR A 46 11.72 -5.98 -0.82
CA TYR A 46 13.18 -6.03 -0.80
C TYR A 46 13.74 -5.19 -1.96
N ASP A 47 14.52 -4.18 -1.61
CA ASP A 47 15.27 -3.38 -2.59
C ASP A 47 16.70 -3.91 -2.66
N LYS A 48 17.04 -4.52 -3.81
CA LYS A 48 18.37 -5.09 -4.04
C LYS A 48 19.45 -4.02 -4.21
N ALA A 49 19.10 -2.81 -4.64
CA ALA A 49 20.06 -1.73 -4.86
C ALA A 49 20.64 -1.21 -3.54
N VAL A 50 19.78 -1.06 -2.51
CA VAL A 50 20.19 -0.61 -1.17
C VAL A 50 20.32 -1.74 -0.14
N GLN A 51 19.91 -2.96 -0.49
CA GLN A 51 19.89 -4.13 0.39
C GLN A 51 19.03 -3.94 1.65
N GLU A 52 17.89 -3.25 1.51
CA GLU A 52 16.99 -2.95 2.61
C GLU A 52 15.62 -3.62 2.42
N TYR A 53 14.96 -3.88 3.57
CA TYR A 53 13.59 -4.37 3.63
C TYR A 53 12.62 -3.26 3.98
N GLY A 54 11.45 -3.30 3.36
CA GLY A 54 10.33 -2.39 3.63
C GLY A 54 9.00 -3.12 3.61
N LEU A 55 7.91 -2.37 3.81
CA LEU A 55 6.55 -2.88 3.67
C LEU A 55 5.80 -2.05 2.62
N VAL A 56 4.87 -2.67 1.92
CA VAL A 56 3.93 -1.99 1.03
C VAL A 56 2.51 -2.13 1.56
N GLU A 57 1.75 -1.04 1.42
CA GLU A 57 0.33 -0.96 1.74
C GLU A 57 -0.39 -0.34 0.54
N VAL A 58 -1.32 -1.06 -0.06
CA VAL A 58 -2.06 -0.67 -1.25
C VAL A 58 -3.41 -0.10 -0.85
N LYS A 59 -3.73 1.07 -1.41
CA LYS A 59 -5.04 1.69 -1.25
C LYS A 59 -5.65 1.98 -2.61
N THR A 60 -6.91 1.55 -2.78
CA THR A 60 -7.69 1.83 -3.99
C THR A 60 -8.67 2.96 -3.71
N LEU A 61 -8.62 4.03 -4.51
CA LEU A 61 -9.57 5.14 -4.45
C LEU A 61 -10.87 4.79 -5.20
N ALA A 62 -11.79 4.13 -4.50
CA ALA A 62 -13.07 3.71 -5.08
C ALA A 62 -13.86 4.87 -5.73
N LYS A 63 -13.95 6.00 -5.02
CA LYS A 63 -14.65 7.20 -5.50
C LYS A 63 -14.00 7.82 -6.75
N ALA A 64 -12.69 7.70 -6.92
CA ALA A 64 -11.99 8.18 -8.11
C ALA A 64 -12.42 7.39 -9.34
N LYS A 65 -12.53 6.05 -9.20
CA LYS A 65 -12.97 5.17 -10.29
C LYS A 65 -14.43 5.42 -10.68
N GLU A 66 -15.31 5.65 -9.70
CA GLU A 66 -16.72 6.01 -9.95
C GLU A 66 -16.85 7.32 -10.76
N GLN A 67 -16.01 8.31 -10.42
CA GLN A 67 -15.95 9.59 -11.13
C GLN A 67 -15.15 9.53 -12.43
N LYS A 68 -14.61 8.36 -12.80
CA LYS A 68 -13.76 8.13 -13.98
C LYS A 68 -12.56 9.08 -14.06
N ILE A 69 -12.02 9.46 -12.90
CA ILE A 69 -10.82 10.28 -12.80
C ILE A 69 -9.62 9.42 -12.40
N SER A 70 -8.43 9.84 -12.79
CA SER A 70 -7.19 9.15 -12.42
C SER A 70 -6.93 9.24 -10.91
N THR A 71 -6.12 8.32 -10.37
CA THR A 71 -5.70 8.37 -8.95
C THR A 71 -4.95 9.66 -8.64
N THR A 72 -4.09 10.14 -9.56
CA THR A 72 -3.35 11.40 -9.44
C THR A 72 -4.28 12.61 -9.43
N GLU A 73 -5.31 12.62 -10.27
CA GLU A 73 -6.33 13.67 -10.29
C GLU A 73 -7.25 13.63 -9.05
N ALA A 74 -7.57 12.45 -8.53
CA ALA A 74 -8.31 12.33 -7.29
C ALA A 74 -7.51 12.86 -6.10
N ILE A 75 -6.21 12.56 -6.05
CA ILE A 75 -5.30 13.10 -5.02
C ILE A 75 -5.24 14.63 -5.12
N SER A 76 -5.05 15.20 -6.31
CA SER A 76 -4.99 16.66 -6.49
C SER A 76 -6.30 17.39 -6.16
N ARG A 77 -7.44 16.68 -6.22
CA ARG A 77 -8.75 17.18 -5.78
C ARG A 77 -8.97 17.06 -4.27
N GLY A 78 -7.96 16.66 -3.51
CA GLY A 78 -8.07 16.46 -2.07
C GLY A 78 -8.94 15.26 -1.69
N MET A 79 -9.12 14.29 -2.60
CA MET A 79 -9.75 13.01 -2.28
C MET A 79 -8.74 12.15 -1.49
N ALA A 80 -8.50 12.60 -0.27
CA ALA A 80 -7.49 12.15 0.67
C ALA A 80 -7.46 10.62 0.83
N VAL A 81 -6.25 10.06 0.74
CA VAL A 81 -5.93 8.78 1.38
C VAL A 81 -5.09 9.11 2.61
N SER A 82 -5.64 8.86 3.80
CA SER A 82 -4.87 8.98 5.03
C SER A 82 -3.84 7.86 5.10
N PHE A 83 -2.59 8.17 5.40
CA PHE A 83 -1.53 7.19 5.61
C PHE A 83 -0.74 7.53 6.87
N LEU A 84 -0.23 6.51 7.56
CA LEU A 84 0.63 6.71 8.73
C LEU A 84 2.06 6.98 8.27
N LYS A 85 2.66 8.06 8.78
CA LYS A 85 4.09 8.36 8.61
C LYS A 85 4.61 8.98 9.90
N ASP A 86 5.71 8.44 10.43
CA ASP A 86 6.34 8.89 11.68
C ASP A 86 5.39 8.82 12.89
N GLY A 87 4.51 7.82 12.93
CA GLY A 87 3.49 7.68 13.99
C GLY A 87 2.34 8.68 13.91
N GLN A 88 2.28 9.50 12.87
CA GLN A 88 1.21 10.48 12.65
C GLN A 88 0.37 10.12 11.43
N LEU A 89 -0.94 10.30 11.54
CA LEU A 89 -1.84 10.19 10.41
C LEU A 89 -1.64 11.42 9.52
N LYS A 90 -1.05 11.23 8.34
CA LYS A 90 -0.81 12.27 7.34
C LYS A 90 -1.79 12.11 6.19
N THR A 91 -2.15 13.24 5.60
CA THR A 91 -2.99 13.34 4.43
C THR A 91 -2.16 13.97 3.31
N ARG A 92 -2.06 13.32 2.14
CA ARG A 92 -1.43 13.97 0.98
C ARG A 92 -2.44 14.99 0.42
N HIS A 93 -2.05 16.26 0.44
CA HIS A 93 -2.72 17.35 -0.26
C HIS A 93 -2.37 17.32 -1.75
#